data_AF-A0A2G8DFM3-F1
#
_entry.id   AF-A0A2G8DFM3-F1
#
_cell.length_a   1.000
_cell.length_b   1.000
_cell.length_c   1.000
_cell.angle_alpha   90.00
_cell.angle_beta   90.00
_cell.angle_gamma   90.00
#
_symmetry.space_group_name_H-M   'P 1'
#
loop_
_entity.id
_entity.type
_entity.pdbx_description
1 polymer ?
#
loop_
_entity_poly.entity_id
_entity_poly.type
_entity_poly.pdbx_seq_one_letter_code
_entity_poly.pdbx_strand_id
1 'polypeptide(L)'
;MRESRIIDQFAVESEYGIRSFNIYEGDIFDKGTELSLQEKPLLVLSTHSSKYSAPAGAVLEKLQEQLGRSLNLDKSPLLSWRGISVFFEETEDFDFKGVLTLRIPRTNIEALSSSVSLFEEVLDVFTSSLTVLESLGFPFDNVFFPIIAGQRISEILPSNASSYKKALEIMIEKSKIWLETSKHCASLNLFVYESEKLELVKNALYTIRERHSIRGDIVGDILSSLINQVTDQICSLQNLRVSASLKRTLNDLKQLLGYEPVSIQSINSNSRIVIEYMAKDLINAFEIETPDDRLYTLIDSLRSKLSPWVISYMHAIRLIGNSCSHSSNLKRGYVPENMEKSDLLAVLGALTNLLSLWINIREQNLRN
;
A
#
# COMPACT_ATOMS: atom_id res chain seq x y z
N MET A 1 8.59 -13.35 18.35
CA MET A 1 8.79 -12.39 17.24
C MET A 1 7.48 -11.63 17.06
N ARG A 2 7.53 -10.31 16.84
CA ARG A 2 6.32 -9.54 16.53
C ARG A 2 6.08 -9.68 15.04
N GLU A 3 4.87 -10.06 14.65
CA GLU A 3 4.47 -10.11 13.24
C GLU A 3 4.53 -8.71 12.61
N SER A 4 4.90 -8.64 11.33
CA SER A 4 4.92 -7.38 10.59
C SER A 4 3.49 -6.86 10.42
N ARG A 5 3.28 -5.60 10.79
CA ARG A 5 1.97 -4.94 10.85
C ARG A 5 1.89 -3.80 9.86
N ILE A 6 0.79 -3.67 9.12
CA ILE A 6 0.59 -2.51 8.26
C ILE A 6 0.33 -1.24 9.10
N ILE A 7 1.04 -0.17 8.77
CA ILE A 7 0.91 1.16 9.37
C ILE A 7 0.05 2.06 8.47
N ASP A 8 0.23 1.94 7.15
CA ASP A 8 -0.48 2.74 6.16
C ASP A 8 -0.60 2.03 4.81
N GLN A 9 -1.61 2.44 4.05
CA GLN A 9 -1.91 1.91 2.74
C GLN A 9 -2.47 3.00 1.81
N PHE A 10 -1.93 3.05 0.60
CA PHE A 10 -2.39 3.92 -0.46
C PHE A 10 -2.83 3.08 -1.66
N ALA A 11 -4.13 3.09 -1.95
CA ALA A 11 -4.68 2.41 -3.11
C ALA A 11 -4.40 3.21 -4.40
N VAL A 12 -4.12 2.49 -5.48
CA VAL A 12 -3.85 3.01 -6.82
C VAL A 12 -4.73 2.28 -7.81
N GLU A 13 -5.47 3.01 -8.63
CA GLU A 13 -6.27 2.43 -9.71
C GLU A 13 -5.41 2.38 -10.97
N SER A 14 -5.31 1.21 -11.58
CA SER A 14 -4.63 1.00 -12.85
C SER A 14 -5.59 0.35 -13.84
N GLU A 15 -5.24 0.33 -15.12
CA GLU A 15 -5.97 -0.42 -16.14
C GLU A 15 -6.02 -1.94 -15.85
N TYR A 16 -5.12 -2.43 -14.98
CA TYR A 16 -4.96 -3.83 -14.60
C TYR A 16 -5.55 -4.17 -13.21
N GLY A 17 -6.34 -3.26 -12.64
CA GLY A 17 -7.02 -3.44 -11.36
C GLY A 17 -6.46 -2.57 -10.23
N ILE A 18 -6.94 -2.82 -9.00
CA ILE A 18 -6.48 -2.09 -7.81
C ILE A 18 -5.08 -2.58 -7.41
N ARG A 19 -4.18 -1.63 -7.26
CA ARG A 19 -2.83 -1.80 -6.74
C ARG A 19 -2.68 -1.08 -5.41
N SER A 20 -1.63 -1.40 -4.66
CA SER A 20 -1.41 -0.79 -3.34
C SER A 20 0.05 -0.46 -3.07
N PHE A 21 0.29 0.69 -2.46
CA PHE A 21 1.53 1.00 -1.77
C PHE A 21 1.30 0.87 -0.27
N ASN A 22 1.94 -0.12 0.35
CA ASN A 22 1.75 -0.49 1.74
C ASN A 22 3.01 -0.15 2.54
N ILE A 23 2.82 0.31 3.78
CA ILE A 23 3.92 0.59 4.72
C ILE A 23 3.74 -0.33 5.93
N TYR A 24 4.76 -1.12 6.23
CA TYR A 24 4.78 -2.11 7.31
C TYR A 24 5.76 -1.71 8.42
N GLU A 25 5.33 -1.90 9.66
CA GLU A 25 6.16 -2.01 10.86
C GLU A 25 6.61 -3.47 10.98
N GLY A 26 7.90 -3.75 10.88
CA GLY A 26 8.40 -5.12 11.07
C GLY A 26 9.64 -5.44 10.26
N ASP A 27 10.09 -6.69 10.40
CA ASP A 27 11.22 -7.20 9.66
C ASP A 27 10.78 -7.62 8.26
N ILE A 28 11.54 -7.20 7.24
CA ILE A 28 11.29 -7.58 5.85
C ILE A 28 11.49 -9.09 5.60
N PHE A 29 12.25 -9.77 6.48
CA PHE A 29 12.48 -11.21 6.45
C PHE A 29 11.55 -12.00 7.38
N ASP A 30 10.67 -11.33 8.15
CA ASP A 30 9.78 -12.05 9.07
C ASP A 30 8.71 -12.83 8.31
N LYS A 31 8.74 -14.15 8.52
CA LYS A 31 7.83 -15.16 7.95
C LYS A 31 6.38 -15.04 8.44
N GLY A 32 6.13 -14.14 9.39
CA GLY A 32 4.83 -13.85 9.99
C GLY A 32 4.04 -12.75 9.28
N THR A 33 4.50 -12.28 8.11
CA THR A 33 3.57 -11.63 7.21
C THR A 33 2.56 -12.70 6.77
N GLU A 34 1.33 -12.66 7.29
CA GLU A 34 0.17 -13.36 6.70
C GLU A 34 -0.12 -12.89 5.26
N LEU A 35 0.86 -12.37 4.52
CA LEU A 35 0.88 -12.30 3.08
C LEU A 35 0.94 -13.75 2.60
N SER A 36 -0.23 -14.40 2.55
CA SER A 36 -0.47 -15.64 1.82
C SER A 36 -0.23 -15.35 0.33
N LEU A 37 1.02 -15.10 -0.04
CA LEU A 37 1.37 -14.79 -1.41
C LEU A 37 1.30 -16.11 -2.17
N GLN A 38 0.47 -16.12 -3.21
CA GLN A 38 0.44 -17.24 -4.16
C GLN A 38 1.80 -17.38 -4.87
N GLU A 39 2.55 -16.27 -4.97
CA GLU A 39 3.87 -16.22 -5.59
C GLU A 39 4.92 -15.56 -4.69
N LYS A 40 6.17 -16.02 -4.76
CA LYS A 40 7.29 -15.44 -4.01
C LYS A 40 7.54 -13.97 -4.45
N PRO A 41 7.73 -13.02 -3.52
CA PRO A 41 7.92 -11.60 -3.85
C PRO A 41 9.33 -11.30 -4.39
N LEU A 42 9.50 -10.12 -4.99
CA LEU A 42 10.81 -9.52 -5.28
C LEU A 42 11.33 -8.79 -4.04
N LEU A 43 12.56 -9.10 -3.60
CA LEU A 43 13.25 -8.28 -2.61
C LEU A 43 14.03 -7.17 -3.31
N VAL A 44 13.82 -5.93 -2.91
CA VAL A 44 14.63 -4.81 -3.37
C VAL A 44 15.40 -4.25 -2.20
N LEU A 45 16.69 -4.04 -2.39
CA LEU A 45 17.55 -3.44 -1.39
C LEU A 45 18.47 -2.40 -2.03
N SER A 46 18.96 -1.49 -1.20
CA SER A 46 20.00 -0.56 -1.60
C SER A 46 21.26 -0.82 -0.81
N THR A 47 22.39 -0.71 -1.48
CA THR A 47 23.72 -0.84 -0.89
C THR A 47 24.59 0.30 -1.35
N HIS A 48 25.59 0.61 -0.55
CA HIS A 48 26.61 1.57 -0.90
C HIS A 48 27.92 0.85 -1.18
N SER A 49 28.65 1.37 -2.16
CA SER A 49 29.98 0.86 -2.46
C SER A 49 30.87 2.02 -2.89
N SER A 50 32.17 1.82 -2.73
CA SER A 50 33.18 2.66 -3.36
C SER A 50 34.14 1.76 -4.13
N LYS A 51 35.07 2.34 -4.89
CA LYS A 51 36.18 1.58 -5.50
C LYS A 51 37.00 0.79 -4.47
N TYR A 52 36.93 1.16 -3.18
CA TYR A 52 37.79 0.64 -2.11
C TYR A 52 37.01 -0.04 -0.98
N SER A 53 35.68 -0.13 -1.06
CA SER A 53 34.86 -0.70 0.00
C SER A 53 33.79 -1.61 -0.58
N ALA A 54 33.69 -2.81 -0.02
CA ALA A 54 32.66 -3.78 -0.37
C ALA A 54 31.25 -3.20 -0.15
N PRO A 55 30.25 -3.69 -0.90
CA PRO A 55 28.85 -3.43 -0.63
C PRO A 55 28.48 -3.75 0.83
N ALA A 56 27.83 -2.80 1.50
CA ALA A 56 27.45 -2.94 2.92
C ALA A 56 26.01 -2.47 3.18
N GLY A 57 25.43 -2.93 4.29
CA GLY A 57 24.10 -2.55 4.77
C GLY A 57 23.39 -3.68 5.50
N ALA A 58 22.65 -3.36 6.57
CA ALA A 58 22.03 -4.36 7.45
C ALA A 58 21.12 -5.37 6.73
N VAL A 59 20.32 -4.91 5.75
CA VAL A 59 19.45 -5.81 4.96
C VAL A 59 20.26 -6.70 4.03
N LEU A 60 21.36 -6.18 3.45
CA LEU A 60 22.26 -6.96 2.59
C LEU A 60 23.01 -8.02 3.41
N GLU A 61 23.55 -7.64 4.57
CA GLU A 61 24.29 -8.53 5.47
C GLU A 61 23.40 -9.68 5.94
N LYS A 62 22.19 -9.36 6.42
CA LYS A 62 21.20 -10.37 6.84
C LYS A 62 20.77 -11.28 5.69
N LEU A 63 20.58 -10.73 4.49
CA LEU A 63 20.29 -11.53 3.29
C LEU A 63 21.43 -12.51 2.97
N GLN A 64 22.67 -12.04 2.97
CA GLN A 64 23.83 -12.87 2.66
C GLN A 64 24.06 -13.97 3.71
N GLU A 65 23.78 -13.67 4.98
CA GLU A 65 23.77 -14.66 6.06
C GLU A 65 22.73 -15.74 5.81
N GLN A 66 21.49 -15.35 5.46
CA GLN A 66 20.41 -16.31 5.17
C GLN A 66 20.65 -17.13 3.89
N LEU A 67 21.26 -16.53 2.87
CA LEU A 67 21.64 -17.21 1.63
C LEU A 67 22.89 -18.10 1.79
N GLY A 68 23.68 -17.90 2.85
CA GLY A 68 24.97 -18.57 3.04
C GLY A 68 26.04 -18.19 2.02
N ARG A 69 25.85 -17.09 1.28
CA ARG A 69 26.77 -16.61 0.22
C ARG A 69 26.62 -15.13 -0.05
N SER A 70 27.65 -14.53 -0.65
CA SER A 70 27.58 -13.16 -1.15
C SER A 70 26.76 -13.04 -2.43
N LEU A 71 26.11 -11.90 -2.62
CA LEU A 71 25.49 -11.53 -3.89
C LEU A 71 26.55 -11.16 -4.92
N ASN A 72 26.36 -11.54 -6.17
CA ASN A 72 27.33 -11.24 -7.22
C ASN A 72 27.07 -9.86 -7.84
N LEU A 73 27.65 -8.82 -7.24
CA LEU A 73 27.52 -7.42 -7.66
C LEU A 73 28.65 -6.96 -8.60
N ASP A 74 29.42 -7.90 -9.15
CA ASP A 74 30.53 -7.66 -10.08
C ASP A 74 30.18 -8.01 -11.53
N LYS A 75 29.01 -8.60 -11.77
CA LYS A 75 28.46 -8.82 -13.12
C LYS A 75 28.12 -7.49 -13.82
N SER A 76 27.82 -7.54 -15.11
CA SER A 76 27.25 -6.39 -15.81
C SER A 76 25.92 -6.00 -15.16
N PRO A 77 25.71 -4.71 -14.81
CA PRO A 77 24.47 -4.26 -14.20
C PRO A 77 23.31 -4.38 -15.20
N LEU A 78 22.12 -4.67 -14.68
CA LEU A 78 20.86 -4.65 -15.42
C LEU A 78 20.60 -3.25 -16.00
N LEU A 79 20.83 -2.23 -15.17
CA LEU A 79 20.66 -0.82 -15.50
C LEU A 79 21.78 -0.05 -14.82
N SER A 80 22.38 0.91 -15.52
CA SER A 80 23.26 1.88 -14.91
C SER A 80 22.83 3.28 -15.34
N TRP A 81 22.49 4.12 -14.36
CA TRP A 81 21.98 5.45 -14.61
C TRP A 81 22.50 6.40 -13.53
N ARG A 82 23.11 7.53 -13.95
CA ARG A 82 23.68 8.56 -13.06
C ARG A 82 24.59 8.00 -11.95
N GLY A 83 25.36 6.96 -12.29
CA GLY A 83 26.29 6.30 -11.38
C GLY A 83 25.64 5.27 -10.45
N ILE A 84 24.31 5.19 -10.40
CA ILE A 84 23.60 4.13 -9.68
C ILE A 84 23.56 2.90 -10.58
N SER A 85 24.07 1.78 -10.09
CA SER A 85 24.08 0.51 -10.81
C SER A 85 23.11 -0.46 -10.17
N VAL A 86 22.33 -1.14 -11.00
CA VAL A 86 21.26 -2.03 -10.56
C VAL A 86 21.61 -3.45 -10.97
N PHE A 87 21.50 -4.37 -10.03
CA PHE A 87 21.81 -5.79 -10.24
C PHE A 87 20.58 -6.61 -9.89
N PHE A 88 20.25 -7.57 -10.74
CA PHE A 88 19.16 -8.51 -10.50
C PHE A 88 19.71 -9.93 -10.44
N GLU A 89 19.25 -10.68 -9.45
CA GLU A 89 19.57 -12.08 -9.28
C GLU A 89 18.30 -12.84 -8.92
N GLU A 90 17.94 -13.85 -9.73
CA GLU A 90 16.84 -14.75 -9.41
C GLU A 90 17.28 -15.74 -8.31
N THR A 91 16.36 -16.06 -7.39
CA THR A 91 16.65 -16.92 -6.23
C THR A 91 15.60 -18.02 -6.13
N GLU A 92 15.97 -19.25 -6.49
CA GLU A 92 15.05 -20.39 -6.44
C GLU A 92 14.86 -20.93 -5.01
N ASP A 93 15.95 -20.98 -4.23
CA ASP A 93 16.02 -21.62 -2.89
C ASP A 93 15.75 -20.66 -1.71
N PHE A 94 15.18 -19.48 -1.97
CA PHE A 94 14.95 -18.47 -0.94
C PHE A 94 13.48 -18.04 -0.87
N ASP A 95 13.10 -17.36 0.20
CA ASP A 95 11.71 -16.91 0.42
C ASP A 95 11.27 -15.84 -0.60
N PHE A 96 12.21 -15.26 -1.34
CA PHE A 96 11.99 -14.33 -2.44
C PHE A 96 12.27 -15.00 -3.79
N LYS A 97 11.55 -14.60 -4.83
CA LYS A 97 11.74 -15.08 -6.21
C LYS A 97 13.00 -14.48 -6.84
N GLY A 98 13.37 -13.29 -6.40
CA GLY A 98 14.61 -12.64 -6.83
C GLY A 98 14.97 -11.48 -5.92
N VAL A 99 16.18 -10.96 -6.15
CA VAL A 99 16.77 -9.84 -5.44
C VAL A 99 17.20 -8.78 -6.43
N LEU A 100 16.68 -7.56 -6.27
CA LEU A 100 17.10 -6.37 -6.99
C LEU A 100 17.93 -5.49 -6.07
N THR A 101 19.20 -5.29 -6.42
CA THR A 101 20.13 -4.50 -5.62
C THR A 101 20.46 -3.19 -6.32
N LEU A 102 20.11 -2.07 -5.69
CA LEU A 102 20.54 -0.73 -6.09
C LEU A 102 21.88 -0.40 -5.43
N ARG A 103 22.95 -0.38 -6.22
CA ARG A 103 24.29 0.04 -5.80
C ARG A 103 24.44 1.55 -6.00
N ILE A 104 24.31 2.30 -4.91
CA ILE A 104 24.39 3.76 -4.91
C ILE A 104 25.83 4.17 -4.57
N PRO A 105 26.49 5.03 -5.37
CA PRO A 105 27.83 5.52 -5.04
C PRO A 105 27.86 6.24 -3.69
N ARG A 106 28.93 6.05 -2.93
CA ARG A 106 29.11 6.74 -1.64
C ARG A 106 29.02 8.26 -1.75
N THR A 107 29.56 8.84 -2.82
CA THR A 107 29.48 10.28 -3.12
C THR A 107 28.04 10.76 -3.29
N ASN A 108 27.20 9.94 -3.93
CA ASN A 108 25.78 10.26 -4.09
C ASN A 108 25.09 10.18 -2.73
N ILE A 109 25.38 9.15 -1.94
CA ILE A 109 24.80 9.02 -0.60
C ILE A 109 25.17 10.18 0.31
N GLU A 110 26.43 10.62 0.29
CA GLU A 110 26.89 11.79 1.06
C GLU A 110 26.18 13.06 0.57
N ALA A 111 25.97 13.22 -0.73
CA ALA A 111 25.25 14.35 -1.32
C ALA A 111 23.73 14.34 -1.08
N LEU A 112 23.12 13.19 -0.75
CA LEU A 112 21.69 13.12 -0.45
C LEU A 112 21.32 14.07 0.70
N SER A 113 22.23 14.30 1.68
CA SER A 113 22.13 15.29 2.78
C SER A 113 21.82 16.74 2.37
N SER A 114 22.01 17.04 1.09
CA SER A 114 21.95 18.39 0.56
C SER A 114 21.05 18.53 -0.67
N SER A 115 20.44 17.44 -1.14
CA SER A 115 19.77 17.41 -2.44
C SER A 115 18.58 16.44 -2.47
N VAL A 116 17.37 17.00 -2.40
CA VAL A 116 16.11 16.27 -2.60
C VAL A 116 16.04 15.68 -4.02
N SER A 117 16.54 16.39 -5.03
CA SER A 117 16.53 15.93 -6.42
C SER A 117 17.33 14.64 -6.60
N LEU A 118 18.44 14.46 -5.88
CA LEU A 118 19.20 13.21 -5.95
C LEU A 118 18.43 12.03 -5.34
N PHE A 119 17.60 12.27 -4.33
CA PHE A 119 16.72 11.23 -3.79
C PHE A 119 15.61 10.86 -4.78
N GLU A 120 15.02 11.84 -5.46
CA GLU A 120 14.07 11.61 -6.57
C GLU A 120 14.73 10.77 -7.67
N GLU A 121 15.99 11.06 -8.02
CA GLU A 121 16.75 10.29 -9.01
C GLU A 121 16.99 8.84 -8.59
N VAL A 122 17.30 8.60 -7.31
CA VAL A 122 17.44 7.22 -6.80
C VAL A 122 16.12 6.45 -6.95
N LEU A 123 14.99 7.11 -6.65
CA LEU A 123 13.68 6.50 -6.80
C LEU A 123 13.26 6.32 -8.26
N ASP A 124 13.67 7.23 -9.16
CA ASP A 124 13.48 7.06 -10.60
C ASP A 124 14.25 5.85 -11.13
N VAL A 125 15.49 5.64 -10.66
CA VAL A 125 16.27 4.44 -11.00
C VAL A 125 15.60 3.20 -10.43
N PHE A 126 15.07 3.25 -9.21
CA PHE A 126 14.31 2.15 -8.61
C PHE A 126 13.10 1.75 -9.45
N THR A 127 12.18 2.67 -9.75
CA THR A 127 10.96 2.37 -10.53
C THR A 127 11.27 2.01 -11.99
N SER A 128 12.29 2.64 -12.58
CA SER A 128 12.77 2.27 -13.92
C SER A 128 13.30 0.83 -13.95
N SER A 129 13.99 0.41 -12.90
CA SER A 129 14.52 -0.96 -12.80
C SER A 129 13.40 -1.99 -12.72
N LEU A 130 12.33 -1.71 -11.98
CA LEU A 130 11.15 -2.56 -11.94
C LEU A 130 10.49 -2.67 -13.32
N THR A 131 10.39 -1.55 -14.04
CA THR A 131 9.85 -1.51 -15.41
C THR A 131 10.69 -2.35 -16.38
N VAL A 132 12.02 -2.29 -16.25
CA VAL A 132 12.94 -3.11 -17.05
C VAL A 132 12.74 -4.60 -16.73
N LEU A 133 12.61 -4.98 -15.46
CA LEU A 133 12.36 -6.37 -15.07
C LEU A 133 11.06 -6.91 -15.66
N GLU A 134 9.96 -6.15 -15.56
CA GLU A 134 8.69 -6.54 -16.19
C GLU A 134 8.83 -6.73 -17.71
N SER A 135 9.55 -5.80 -18.37
CA SER A 135 9.78 -5.84 -19.82
C SER A 135 10.66 -7.02 -20.26
N LEU A 136 11.55 -7.48 -19.39
CA LEU A 136 12.39 -8.66 -19.61
C LEU A 136 11.68 -9.98 -19.29
N GLY A 137 10.40 -9.94 -18.88
CA GLY A 137 9.62 -11.15 -18.59
C GLY A 137 9.84 -11.71 -17.19
N PHE A 138 10.29 -10.89 -16.24
CA PHE A 138 10.32 -11.22 -14.82
C PHE A 138 9.17 -10.53 -14.08
N PRO A 139 7.93 -11.08 -14.12
CA PRO A 139 6.80 -10.50 -13.42
C PRO A 139 6.89 -10.80 -11.92
N PHE A 140 6.51 -9.79 -11.13
CA PHE A 140 6.38 -9.89 -9.68
C PHE A 140 5.09 -9.21 -9.25
N ASP A 141 4.21 -9.96 -8.58
CA ASP A 141 2.99 -9.41 -8.02
C ASP A 141 3.27 -8.50 -6.81
N ASN A 142 4.34 -8.80 -6.07
CA ASN A 142 4.65 -8.14 -4.81
C ASN A 142 6.13 -7.79 -4.76
N VAL A 143 6.43 -6.53 -4.42
CA VAL A 143 7.79 -6.04 -4.26
C VAL A 143 7.97 -5.59 -2.83
N PHE A 144 8.97 -6.13 -2.15
CA PHE A 144 9.30 -5.81 -0.76
C PHE A 144 10.58 -5.01 -0.75
N PHE A 145 10.59 -3.89 -0.02
CA PHE A 145 11.77 -3.05 0.07
C PHE A 145 11.85 -2.32 1.40
N PRO A 146 13.05 -2.11 1.94
CA PRO A 146 13.25 -1.20 3.06
C PRO A 146 13.28 0.25 2.52
N ILE A 147 13.44 1.20 3.43
CA ILE A 147 13.76 2.57 3.04
C ILE A 147 15.03 2.58 2.16
N ILE A 148 14.87 2.97 0.88
CA ILE A 148 15.97 3.07 -0.09
C ILE A 148 16.94 4.19 0.35
N ALA A 149 18.25 3.93 0.23
CA ALA A 149 19.33 4.72 0.83
C ALA A 149 19.44 4.66 2.39
N GLY A 150 18.59 3.86 3.05
CA GLY A 150 18.80 3.36 4.41
C GLY A 150 18.71 4.41 5.53
N GLN A 151 19.54 4.23 6.57
CA GLN A 151 19.59 5.08 7.79
C GLN A 151 19.84 6.56 7.50
N ARG A 152 20.37 6.88 6.32
CA ARG A 152 20.84 8.22 6.02
C ARG A 152 19.74 9.15 5.53
N ILE A 153 18.48 8.69 5.38
CA ILE A 153 17.33 9.58 5.17
C ILE A 153 17.20 10.62 6.30
N SER A 154 17.60 10.31 7.54
CA SER A 154 17.70 11.31 8.61
C SER A 154 18.82 12.33 8.39
N GLU A 155 19.86 11.97 7.64
CA GLU A 155 20.97 12.82 7.23
C GLU A 155 20.65 13.60 5.94
N ILE A 156 19.68 13.15 5.11
CA ILE A 156 19.25 13.74 3.82
C ILE A 156 18.83 15.21 3.94
N LEU A 157 18.35 15.63 5.12
CA LEU A 157 17.97 17.03 5.39
C LEU A 157 18.12 17.28 6.90
N PRO A 158 18.95 18.24 7.34
CA PRO A 158 19.33 18.37 8.74
C PRO A 158 18.10 18.57 9.64
N SER A 159 17.99 17.70 10.64
CA SER A 159 17.18 17.86 11.86
C SER A 159 15.78 18.44 11.63
N ASN A 160 14.79 17.64 11.24
CA ASN A 160 13.36 17.79 11.58
C ASN A 160 12.50 16.66 10.95
N ALA A 161 11.35 16.35 11.56
CA ALA A 161 10.33 15.44 11.01
C ALA A 161 9.90 15.76 9.55
N SER A 162 10.13 17.00 9.10
CA SER A 162 9.90 17.48 7.73
C SER A 162 10.70 16.70 6.66
N SER A 163 11.88 16.18 7.03
CA SER A 163 12.77 15.46 6.11
C SER A 163 12.22 14.09 5.72
N TYR A 164 11.82 13.30 6.72
CA TYR A 164 11.15 12.01 6.50
C TYR A 164 9.82 12.19 5.80
N LYS A 165 9.09 13.26 6.11
CA LYS A 165 7.87 13.63 5.40
C LYS A 165 8.13 13.81 3.91
N LYS A 166 9.11 14.64 3.52
CA LYS A 166 9.38 14.89 2.10
C LYS A 166 9.86 13.62 1.38
N ALA A 167 10.72 12.82 2.02
CA ALA A 167 11.15 11.55 1.46
C ALA A 167 9.99 10.57 1.26
N LEU A 168 9.09 10.44 2.25
CA LEU A 168 7.89 9.62 2.14
C LEU A 168 6.92 10.13 1.08
N GLU A 169 6.69 11.45 0.98
CA GLU A 169 5.87 12.05 -0.08
C GLU A 169 6.38 11.64 -1.46
N ILE A 170 7.69 11.76 -1.70
CA ILE A 170 8.31 11.39 -2.98
C ILE A 170 8.20 9.88 -3.22
N MET A 171 8.47 9.05 -2.21
CA MET A 171 8.35 7.58 -2.33
C MET A 171 6.92 7.18 -2.68
N ILE A 172 5.92 7.73 -1.98
CA ILE A 172 4.50 7.46 -2.24
C ILE A 172 4.16 7.91 -3.66
N GLU A 173 4.51 9.13 -4.05
CA GLU A 173 4.20 9.69 -5.36
C GLU A 173 4.80 8.85 -6.51
N LYS A 174 6.11 8.59 -6.47
CA LYS A 174 6.82 7.81 -7.50
C LYS A 174 6.30 6.38 -7.57
N SER A 175 5.99 5.78 -6.41
CA SER A 175 5.41 4.43 -6.33
C SER A 175 4.01 4.38 -6.93
N LYS A 176 3.16 5.38 -6.66
CA LYS A 176 1.82 5.48 -7.26
C LYS A 176 1.90 5.57 -8.78
N ILE A 177 2.71 6.49 -9.30
CA ILE A 177 2.89 6.67 -10.74
C ILE A 177 3.33 5.36 -11.41
N TRP A 178 4.28 4.64 -10.81
CA TRP A 178 4.73 3.38 -11.37
C TRP A 178 3.63 2.30 -11.31
N LEU A 179 2.93 2.17 -10.17
CA LEU A 179 1.83 1.21 -9.99
C LEU A 179 0.65 1.45 -10.96
N GLU A 180 0.40 2.69 -11.38
CA GLU A 180 -0.61 3.01 -12.41
C GLU A 180 -0.27 2.37 -13.77
N THR A 181 1.03 2.19 -14.05
CA THR A 181 1.54 1.69 -15.33
C THR A 181 1.99 0.24 -15.33
N SER A 182 2.26 -0.33 -14.15
CA SER A 182 2.70 -1.72 -14.00
C SER A 182 1.60 -2.69 -14.42
N LYS A 183 1.98 -3.70 -15.20
CA LYS A 183 1.06 -4.73 -15.68
C LYS A 183 0.82 -5.81 -14.63
N HIS A 184 1.84 -6.16 -13.86
CA HIS A 184 1.86 -7.35 -13.01
C HIS A 184 1.85 -7.02 -11.52
N CYS A 185 2.49 -5.94 -11.09
CA CYS A 185 2.66 -5.65 -9.68
C CYS A 185 1.34 -5.25 -9.00
N ALA A 186 0.84 -6.11 -8.12
CA ALA A 186 -0.28 -5.87 -7.23
C ALA A 186 0.09 -4.91 -6.08
N SER A 187 1.31 -5.03 -5.53
CA SER A 187 1.69 -4.21 -4.38
C SER A 187 3.19 -3.89 -4.25
N LEU A 188 3.46 -2.65 -3.83
CA LEU A 188 4.76 -2.18 -3.34
C LEU A 188 4.69 -2.11 -1.81
N ASN A 189 5.59 -2.82 -1.12
CA ASN A 189 5.56 -3.00 0.33
C ASN A 189 6.84 -2.45 0.97
N LEU A 190 6.73 -1.28 1.60
CA LEU A 190 7.81 -0.61 2.34
C LEU A 190 7.88 -1.16 3.77
N PHE A 191 9.01 -1.74 4.17
CA PHE A 191 9.22 -2.24 5.54
C PHE A 191 10.09 -1.29 6.37
N VAL A 192 9.63 -1.02 7.60
CA VAL A 192 10.31 -0.18 8.60
C VAL A 192 10.47 -0.97 9.89
N TYR A 193 11.71 -1.32 10.22
CA TYR A 193 12.03 -2.18 11.37
C TYR A 193 12.43 -1.39 12.63
N GLU A 194 13.30 -0.39 12.48
CA GLU A 194 13.90 0.32 13.63
C GLU A 194 12.87 1.23 14.34
N SER A 195 12.77 1.10 15.66
CA SER A 195 11.78 1.80 16.48
C SER A 195 11.85 3.33 16.40
N GLU A 196 13.05 3.90 16.32
CA GLU A 196 13.21 5.36 16.17
C GLU A 196 12.71 5.86 14.82
N LYS A 197 13.00 5.12 13.74
CA LYS A 197 12.53 5.46 12.39
C LYS A 197 11.03 5.29 12.25
N LEU A 198 10.50 4.26 12.87
CA LEU A 198 9.08 3.98 12.89
C LEU A 198 8.28 5.18 13.42
N GLU A 199 8.75 5.81 14.50
CA GLU A 199 8.12 7.03 15.03
C GLU A 199 8.24 8.22 14.05
N LEU A 200 9.39 8.40 13.40
CA LEU A 200 9.56 9.43 12.37
C LEU A 200 8.65 9.21 11.16
N VAL A 201 8.50 7.96 10.72
CA VAL A 201 7.60 7.55 9.65
C VAL A 201 6.15 7.76 10.08
N LYS A 202 5.75 7.33 11.29
CA LYS A 202 4.40 7.56 11.83
C LYS A 202 4.07 9.05 11.90
N ASN A 203 4.99 9.89 12.38
CA ASN A 203 4.81 11.35 12.43
C ASN A 203 4.73 11.98 11.03
N ALA A 204 5.58 11.54 10.10
CA ALA A 204 5.53 11.99 8.72
C ALA A 204 4.21 11.60 8.03
N LEU A 205 3.78 10.35 8.18
CA LEU A 205 2.50 9.85 7.69
C LEU A 205 1.35 10.60 8.32
N TYR A 206 1.41 10.87 9.61
CA TYR A 206 0.46 11.72 10.31
C TYR A 206 0.37 13.09 9.62
N THR A 207 1.48 13.78 9.34
CA THR A 207 1.44 15.08 8.65
C THR A 207 0.98 14.98 7.18
N ILE A 208 1.31 13.89 6.47
CA ILE A 208 0.84 13.64 5.10
C ILE A 208 -0.69 13.42 5.11
N ARG A 209 -1.18 12.67 6.11
CA ARG A 209 -2.60 12.43 6.38
C ARG A 209 -3.32 13.69 6.86
N GLU A 210 -2.65 14.57 7.61
CA GLU A 210 -3.24 15.81 8.14
C GLU A 210 -3.71 16.80 7.09
N ARG A 211 -3.06 16.80 5.91
CA ARG A 211 -3.61 17.52 4.75
C ARG A 211 -5.01 17.01 4.38
N HIS A 212 -5.43 15.84 4.85
CA HIS A 212 -6.69 15.16 4.51
C HIS A 212 -7.41 14.55 5.74
N SER A 213 -7.08 14.97 6.97
CA SER A 213 -7.66 14.43 8.21
C SER A 213 -8.41 15.50 8.98
N ILE A 214 -9.54 15.16 9.59
CA ILE A 214 -10.19 16.03 10.56
C ILE A 214 -9.44 15.91 11.88
N ARG A 215 -8.79 16.99 12.31
CA ARG A 215 -8.52 17.20 13.74
C ARG A 215 -9.78 17.73 14.39
N GLY A 216 -10.20 17.07 15.45
CA GLY A 216 -11.32 17.51 16.27
C GLY A 216 -12.07 16.31 16.74
N ASP A 217 -12.06 16.11 18.06
CA ASP A 217 -12.94 15.24 18.83
C ASP A 217 -13.72 14.24 17.96
N ILE A 218 -13.27 12.99 17.96
CA ILE A 218 -14.14 11.82 17.71
C ILE A 218 -15.14 11.70 18.89
N VAL A 219 -15.64 12.84 19.38
CA VAL A 219 -16.63 13.05 20.43
C VAL A 219 -17.79 13.80 19.77
N GLY A 220 -18.32 13.21 18.71
CA GLY A 220 -19.73 13.39 18.39
C GLY A 220 -20.32 12.00 18.47
N ASP A 221 -21.28 11.78 19.37
CA ASP A 221 -21.87 10.47 19.71
C ASP A 221 -22.17 9.60 18.46
N ILE A 222 -22.55 10.25 17.36
CA ILE A 222 -22.89 9.60 16.09
C ILE A 222 -21.67 8.99 15.40
N LEU A 223 -20.53 9.69 15.31
CA LEU A 223 -19.36 9.19 14.58
C LEU A 223 -18.74 8.00 15.30
N SER A 224 -18.57 8.10 16.61
CA SER A 224 -18.02 7.01 17.45
C SER A 224 -18.97 5.81 17.46
N SER A 225 -20.28 6.05 17.49
CA SER A 225 -21.29 4.99 17.33
C SER A 225 -21.18 4.29 15.98
N LEU A 226 -21.04 5.04 14.87
CA LEU A 226 -20.86 4.45 13.54
C LEU A 226 -19.54 3.67 13.43
N ILE A 227 -18.44 4.17 13.99
CA ILE A 227 -17.15 3.45 14.02
C ILE A 227 -17.29 2.12 14.77
N ASN A 228 -17.92 2.13 15.93
CA ASN A 228 -18.17 0.92 16.71
C ASN A 228 -19.06 -0.05 15.95
N GLN A 229 -20.14 0.44 15.34
CA GLN A 229 -21.07 -0.39 14.57
C GLN A 229 -20.40 -1.04 13.37
N VAL A 230 -19.61 -0.29 12.59
CA VAL A 230 -18.82 -0.84 11.47
C VAL A 230 -17.81 -1.87 11.99
N THR A 231 -17.16 -1.59 13.12
CA THR A 231 -16.19 -2.52 13.74
C THR A 231 -16.83 -3.83 14.17
N ASP A 232 -18.03 -3.79 14.77
CA ASP A 232 -18.78 -4.97 15.20
C ASP A 232 -19.27 -5.79 13.99
N GLN A 233 -19.71 -5.13 12.93
CA GLN A 233 -20.10 -5.77 11.67
C GLN A 233 -18.91 -6.43 10.97
N ILE A 234 -17.74 -5.78 10.98
CA ILE A 234 -16.49 -6.37 10.49
C ILE A 234 -16.20 -7.67 11.25
N CYS A 235 -16.28 -7.65 12.59
CA CYS A 235 -16.06 -8.85 13.40
C CYS A 235 -17.07 -9.95 13.07
N SER A 236 -18.33 -9.58 12.83
CA SER A 236 -19.39 -10.52 12.45
C SER A 236 -19.09 -11.17 11.09
N LEU A 237 -18.70 -10.39 10.08
CA LEU A 237 -18.32 -10.91 8.75
C LEU A 237 -17.13 -11.87 8.82
N GLN A 238 -16.13 -11.57 9.66
CA GLN A 238 -14.96 -12.43 9.81
C GLN A 238 -15.31 -13.83 10.35
N ASN A 239 -16.43 -13.97 11.06
CA ASN A 239 -16.92 -15.25 11.53
C ASN A 239 -17.68 -16.05 10.44
N LEU A 240 -18.06 -15.42 9.33
CA LEU A 240 -18.92 -16.00 8.29
C LEU A 240 -18.16 -16.65 7.12
N ARG A 241 -17.05 -17.37 7.39
CA ARG A 241 -16.20 -18.02 6.38
C ARG A 241 -15.92 -17.10 5.16
N VAL A 242 -15.12 -16.07 5.38
CA VAL A 242 -14.61 -15.19 4.34
C VAL A 242 -13.27 -15.68 3.80
N SER A 243 -12.89 -15.26 2.58
CA SER A 243 -11.56 -15.54 2.03
C SER A 243 -10.47 -14.90 2.92
N ALA A 244 -9.27 -15.46 2.90
CA ALA A 244 -8.13 -14.91 3.65
C ALA A 244 -7.82 -13.46 3.24
N SER A 245 -7.94 -13.15 1.94
CA SER A 245 -7.72 -11.80 1.42
C SER A 245 -8.76 -10.80 1.92
N LEU A 246 -10.05 -11.16 1.92
CA LEU A 246 -11.11 -10.31 2.47
C LEU A 246 -10.94 -10.14 3.99
N LYS A 247 -10.59 -11.20 4.72
CA LYS A 247 -10.32 -11.13 6.16
C LYS A 247 -9.21 -10.12 6.49
N ARG A 248 -8.16 -10.07 5.66
CA ARG A 248 -7.07 -9.10 5.77
C ARG A 248 -7.56 -7.67 5.56
N THR A 249 -8.25 -7.40 4.45
CA THR A 249 -8.83 -6.07 4.18
C THR A 249 -9.78 -5.60 5.30
N LEU A 250 -10.59 -6.51 5.84
CA LEU A 250 -11.48 -6.20 6.96
C LEU A 250 -10.68 -5.85 8.24
N ASN A 251 -9.60 -6.56 8.52
CA ASN A 251 -8.70 -6.23 9.64
C ASN A 251 -8.01 -4.88 9.44
N ASP A 252 -7.55 -4.57 8.23
CA ASP A 252 -6.89 -3.31 7.89
C ASP A 252 -7.85 -2.14 8.13
N LEU A 253 -9.09 -2.24 7.62
CA LEU A 253 -10.13 -1.25 7.87
C LEU A 253 -10.44 -1.08 9.37
N LYS A 254 -10.59 -2.19 10.10
CA LYS A 254 -10.82 -2.16 11.55
C LYS A 254 -9.68 -1.45 12.29
N GLN A 255 -8.43 -1.69 11.92
CA GLN A 255 -7.29 -1.00 12.51
C GLN A 255 -7.34 0.50 12.21
N LEU A 256 -7.59 0.89 10.95
CA LEU A 256 -7.70 2.29 10.54
C LEU A 256 -8.77 3.06 11.31
N LEU A 257 -9.90 2.40 11.61
CA LEU A 257 -10.99 2.96 12.42
C LEU A 257 -10.61 3.15 13.90
N GLY A 258 -9.68 2.36 14.42
CA GLY A 258 -9.21 2.42 15.80
C GLY A 258 -8.05 3.37 16.06
N TYR A 259 -7.51 4.02 15.04
CA TYR A 259 -6.42 4.99 15.18
C TYR A 259 -6.94 6.42 15.36
N GLU A 260 -6.38 7.13 16.33
CA GLU A 260 -6.51 8.59 16.41
C GLU A 260 -5.20 9.27 15.98
N PRO A 261 -5.25 10.21 15.01
CA PRO A 261 -6.41 10.69 14.27
C PRO A 261 -6.80 9.72 13.14
N VAL A 262 -8.08 9.71 12.84
CA VAL A 262 -8.66 8.90 11.78
C VAL A 262 -8.29 9.49 10.40
N SER A 263 -7.70 8.66 9.55
CA SER A 263 -7.44 9.02 8.14
C SER A 263 -8.68 8.70 7.28
N ILE A 264 -9.44 9.73 6.92
CA ILE A 264 -10.61 9.63 6.03
C ILE A 264 -10.22 8.96 4.71
N GLN A 265 -9.09 9.39 4.14
CA GLN A 265 -8.58 8.88 2.87
C GLN A 265 -8.30 7.37 2.91
N SER A 266 -7.66 6.91 4.00
CA SER A 266 -7.32 5.49 4.18
C SER A 266 -8.58 4.66 4.42
N ILE A 267 -9.51 5.16 5.24
CA ILE A 267 -10.82 4.53 5.46
C ILE A 267 -11.59 4.42 4.14
N ASN A 268 -11.64 5.48 3.35
CA ASN A 268 -12.39 5.48 2.08
C ASN A 268 -11.77 4.52 1.07
N SER A 269 -10.44 4.50 0.99
CA SER A 269 -9.70 3.57 0.13
C SER A 269 -9.96 2.12 0.54
N ASN A 270 -9.88 1.80 1.83
CA ASN A 270 -10.17 0.45 2.33
C ASN A 270 -11.65 0.08 2.18
N SER A 271 -12.57 1.01 2.44
CA SER A 271 -14.01 0.80 2.26
C SER A 271 -14.33 0.47 0.81
N ARG A 272 -13.69 1.13 -0.17
CA ARG A 272 -13.83 0.80 -1.59
C ARG A 272 -13.41 -0.64 -1.89
N ILE A 273 -12.28 -1.10 -1.34
CA ILE A 273 -11.82 -2.49 -1.51
C ILE A 273 -12.83 -3.47 -0.89
N VAL A 274 -13.37 -3.15 0.29
CA VAL A 274 -14.44 -3.96 0.92
C VAL A 274 -15.69 -4.03 0.03
N ILE A 275 -16.10 -2.91 -0.59
CA ILE A 275 -17.24 -2.89 -1.52
C ILE A 275 -16.96 -3.70 -2.78
N GLU A 276 -15.71 -3.75 -3.26
CA GLU A 276 -15.36 -4.62 -4.38
C GLU A 276 -15.53 -6.10 -4.04
N TYR A 277 -15.03 -6.53 -2.89
CA TYR A 277 -15.26 -7.90 -2.43
C TYR A 277 -16.75 -8.20 -2.25
N MET A 278 -17.51 -7.27 -1.66
CA MET A 278 -18.95 -7.40 -1.53
C MET A 278 -19.63 -7.54 -2.89
N ALA A 279 -19.27 -6.70 -3.87
CA ALA A 279 -19.87 -6.73 -5.19
C ALA A 279 -19.58 -8.06 -5.91
N LYS A 280 -18.33 -8.53 -5.88
CA LYS A 280 -17.92 -9.83 -6.44
C LYS A 280 -18.67 -10.99 -5.79
N ASP A 281 -18.77 -10.99 -4.46
CA ASP A 281 -19.51 -12.01 -3.72
C ASP A 281 -20.99 -12.03 -4.09
N LEU A 282 -21.62 -10.86 -4.22
CA LEU A 282 -23.05 -10.76 -4.56
C LEU A 282 -23.33 -11.14 -6.01
N ILE A 283 -22.44 -10.78 -6.94
CA ILE A 283 -22.53 -11.22 -8.34
C ILE A 283 -22.49 -12.74 -8.42
N ASN A 284 -21.56 -13.36 -7.70
CA ASN A 284 -21.45 -14.81 -7.65
C ASN A 284 -22.68 -15.45 -6.99
N ALA A 285 -23.15 -14.89 -5.86
CA ALA A 285 -24.31 -15.40 -5.14
C ALA A 285 -25.62 -15.28 -5.93
N PHE A 286 -25.73 -14.29 -6.82
CA PHE A 286 -26.89 -14.09 -7.68
C PHE A 286 -26.72 -14.64 -9.10
N GLU A 287 -25.58 -15.29 -9.38
CA GLU A 287 -25.23 -15.87 -10.68
C GLU A 287 -25.39 -14.86 -11.84
N ILE A 288 -24.87 -13.64 -11.65
CA ILE A 288 -24.94 -12.56 -12.64
C ILE A 288 -23.70 -12.61 -13.54
N GLU A 289 -23.89 -12.59 -14.85
CA GLU A 289 -22.79 -12.39 -15.79
C GLU A 289 -22.35 -10.92 -15.82
N THR A 290 -21.05 -10.66 -15.73
CA THR A 290 -20.49 -9.31 -15.84
C THR A 290 -19.56 -9.18 -17.05
N PRO A 291 -19.61 -8.03 -17.75
CA PRO A 291 -18.79 -7.82 -18.94
C PRO A 291 -17.30 -7.58 -18.61
N ASP A 292 -16.98 -7.10 -17.41
CA ASP A 292 -15.60 -6.97 -16.91
C ASP A 292 -15.56 -6.93 -15.37
N ASP A 293 -14.34 -6.96 -14.81
CA ASP A 293 -14.06 -6.95 -13.36
C ASP A 293 -13.95 -5.56 -12.73
N ARG A 294 -14.27 -4.48 -13.47
CA ARG A 294 -14.15 -3.11 -12.92
C ARG A 294 -15.28 -2.86 -11.93
N LEU A 295 -14.95 -2.27 -10.77
CA LEU A 295 -15.91 -2.03 -9.69
C LEU A 295 -17.18 -1.30 -10.13
N TYR A 296 -17.07 -0.32 -11.02
CA TYR A 296 -18.24 0.36 -11.59
C TYR A 296 -19.20 -0.62 -12.29
N THR A 297 -18.65 -1.48 -13.15
CA THR A 297 -19.38 -2.51 -13.89
C THR A 297 -20.02 -3.53 -12.96
N LEU A 298 -19.28 -3.97 -11.94
CA LEU A 298 -19.77 -4.90 -10.94
C LEU A 298 -20.99 -4.33 -10.21
N ILE A 299 -20.90 -3.06 -9.75
CA ILE A 299 -22.00 -2.37 -9.07
C ILE A 299 -23.21 -2.20 -9.99
N ASP A 300 -23.00 -1.79 -11.25
CA ASP A 300 -24.11 -1.59 -12.18
C ASP A 300 -24.84 -2.90 -12.54
N SER A 301 -24.11 -4.01 -12.60
CA SER A 301 -24.69 -5.33 -12.88
C SER A 301 -25.65 -5.79 -11.77
N LEU A 302 -25.41 -5.35 -10.53
CA LEU A 302 -26.25 -5.66 -9.36
C LEU A 302 -27.59 -4.90 -9.34
N ARG A 303 -27.80 -3.89 -10.20
CA ARG A 303 -29.05 -3.11 -10.25
C ARG A 303 -30.30 -3.95 -10.49
N SER A 304 -30.15 -5.11 -11.13
CA SER A 304 -31.24 -6.04 -11.41
C SER A 304 -31.69 -6.85 -10.18
N LYS A 305 -30.86 -6.93 -9.13
CA LYS A 305 -31.10 -7.76 -7.94
C LYS A 305 -31.16 -6.97 -6.63
N LEU A 306 -30.50 -5.81 -6.57
CA LEU A 306 -30.44 -4.96 -5.39
C LEU A 306 -31.27 -3.69 -5.56
N SER A 307 -31.73 -3.14 -4.44
CA SER A 307 -32.49 -1.90 -4.45
C SER A 307 -31.63 -0.69 -4.89
N PRO A 308 -32.24 0.36 -5.48
CA PRO A 308 -31.51 1.54 -5.95
C PRO A 308 -30.70 2.26 -4.85
N TRP A 309 -31.12 2.18 -3.59
CA TRP A 309 -30.40 2.80 -2.48
C TRP A 309 -29.09 2.06 -2.16
N VAL A 310 -29.07 0.74 -2.27
CA VAL A 310 -27.85 -0.08 -2.08
C VAL A 310 -26.82 0.26 -3.14
N ILE A 311 -27.28 0.32 -4.40
CA ILE A 311 -26.46 0.72 -5.55
C ILE A 311 -25.91 2.14 -5.36
N SER A 312 -26.75 3.06 -4.90
CA SER A 312 -26.32 4.44 -4.60
C SER A 312 -25.22 4.48 -3.53
N TYR A 313 -25.34 3.71 -2.45
CA TYR A 313 -24.29 3.65 -1.43
C TYR A 313 -22.98 3.05 -1.95
N MET A 314 -23.04 1.98 -2.74
CA MET A 314 -21.83 1.41 -3.36
C MET A 314 -21.14 2.43 -4.28
N HIS A 315 -21.91 3.14 -5.12
CA HIS A 315 -21.35 4.19 -5.97
C HIS A 315 -20.82 5.39 -5.19
N ALA A 316 -21.45 5.77 -4.07
CA ALA A 316 -20.97 6.85 -3.22
C ALA A 316 -19.60 6.50 -2.63
N ILE A 317 -19.46 5.31 -2.03
CA ILE A 317 -18.17 4.84 -1.50
C ILE A 317 -17.12 4.73 -2.62
N ARG A 318 -17.50 4.21 -3.80
CA ARG A 318 -16.62 4.16 -4.97
C ARG A 318 -16.14 5.56 -5.38
N LEU A 319 -17.06 6.51 -5.53
CA LEU A 319 -16.75 7.86 -5.99
C LEU A 319 -15.84 8.59 -5.00
N ILE A 320 -16.20 8.55 -3.71
CA ILE A 320 -15.43 9.20 -2.64
C ILE A 320 -14.05 8.54 -2.53
N GLY A 321 -13.97 7.20 -2.57
CA GLY A 321 -12.71 6.46 -2.60
C GLY A 321 -11.82 6.79 -3.80
N ASN A 322 -12.41 7.02 -4.98
CA ASN A 322 -11.68 7.42 -6.19
C ASN A 322 -11.14 8.86 -6.09
N SER A 323 -11.91 9.79 -5.52
CA SER A 323 -11.46 11.16 -5.29
C SER A 323 -10.27 11.22 -4.33
N CYS A 324 -10.22 10.29 -3.36
CA CYS A 324 -9.09 10.12 -2.44
C CYS A 324 -7.80 9.65 -3.13
N SER A 325 -7.85 8.87 -4.20
CA SER A 325 -6.65 8.35 -4.86
C SER A 325 -6.04 9.30 -5.90
N HIS A 326 -6.78 10.31 -6.38
CA HIS A 326 -6.42 11.10 -7.57
C HIS A 326 -6.38 12.64 -7.36
N SER A 327 -6.19 13.11 -6.12
CA SER A 327 -6.20 14.55 -5.80
C SER A 327 -5.12 15.38 -6.52
N SER A 328 -4.10 14.76 -7.13
CA SER A 328 -3.03 15.45 -7.87
C SER A 328 -3.37 15.80 -9.34
N ASN A 329 -4.35 15.14 -9.97
CA ASN A 329 -4.54 15.20 -11.44
C ASN A 329 -5.82 15.91 -11.91
N LEU A 330 -6.70 16.36 -11.00
CA LEU A 330 -7.95 17.04 -11.37
C LEU A 330 -7.79 18.57 -11.35
N LYS A 331 -8.33 19.26 -12.36
CA LYS A 331 -8.35 20.73 -12.43
C LYS A 331 -8.94 21.29 -11.11
N ARG A 332 -8.17 22.13 -10.42
CA ARG A 332 -8.39 22.74 -9.08
C ARG A 332 -9.73 23.46 -8.83
N GLY A 333 -10.72 23.38 -9.72
CA GLY A 333 -11.99 24.12 -9.61
C GLY A 333 -13.21 23.32 -9.13
N TYR A 334 -13.19 21.98 -9.18
CA TYR A 334 -14.41 21.16 -8.97
C TYR A 334 -14.27 20.03 -7.93
N VAL A 335 -13.09 19.83 -7.36
CA VAL A 335 -12.84 18.80 -6.34
C VAL A 335 -12.47 19.53 -5.04
N PRO A 336 -13.14 19.23 -3.91
CA PRO A 336 -12.74 19.78 -2.61
C PRO A 336 -11.26 19.50 -2.36
N GLU A 337 -10.49 20.50 -1.93
CA GLU A 337 -9.06 20.35 -1.67
C GLU A 337 -8.80 19.36 -0.52
N ASN A 338 -9.74 19.26 0.42
CA ASN A 338 -9.68 18.38 1.59
C ASN A 338 -11.04 17.71 1.83
N MET A 339 -11.04 16.54 2.47
CA MET A 339 -12.28 15.89 2.93
C MET A 339 -12.65 16.33 4.35
N GLU A 340 -13.95 16.45 4.60
CA GLU A 340 -14.54 16.92 5.86
C GLU A 340 -15.13 15.78 6.70
N LYS A 341 -15.51 16.09 7.95
CA LYS A 341 -16.14 15.14 8.89
C LYS A 341 -17.48 14.60 8.39
N SER A 342 -18.21 15.44 7.67
CA SER A 342 -19.43 15.09 6.96
C SER A 342 -19.20 13.98 5.92
N ASP A 343 -18.07 13.99 5.22
CA ASP A 343 -17.73 12.95 4.23
C ASP A 343 -17.49 11.59 4.90
N LEU A 344 -16.76 11.58 6.02
CA LEU A 344 -16.53 10.37 6.81
C LEU A 344 -17.86 9.83 7.38
N LEU A 345 -18.75 10.69 7.87
CA LEU A 345 -20.08 10.29 8.32
C LEU A 345 -20.89 9.65 7.19
N ALA A 346 -20.85 10.22 5.99
CA ALA A 346 -21.54 9.68 4.83
C ALA A 346 -21.00 8.29 4.44
N VAL A 347 -19.66 8.13 4.43
CA VAL A 347 -19.02 6.84 4.12
C VAL A 347 -19.33 5.80 5.16
N LEU A 348 -19.17 6.11 6.45
CA LEU A 348 -19.46 5.15 7.52
C LEU A 348 -20.95 4.78 7.57
N GLY A 349 -21.85 5.75 7.39
CA GLY A 349 -23.29 5.48 7.30
C GLY A 349 -23.65 4.57 6.13
N ALA A 350 -23.07 4.80 4.95
CA ALA A 350 -23.23 3.92 3.80
C ALA A 350 -22.67 2.53 4.08
N LEU A 351 -21.47 2.45 4.65
CA LEU A 351 -20.78 1.20 4.95
C LEU A 351 -21.56 0.37 5.97
N THR A 352 -22.06 0.98 7.04
CA THR A 352 -22.91 0.31 8.03
C THR A 352 -24.09 -0.40 7.39
N ASN A 353 -24.81 0.28 6.48
CA ASN A 353 -25.97 -0.32 5.81
C ASN A 353 -25.57 -1.45 4.85
N LEU A 354 -24.46 -1.28 4.13
CA LEU A 354 -23.96 -2.28 3.18
C LEU A 354 -23.44 -3.52 3.89
N LEU A 355 -22.67 -3.38 4.98
CA LEU A 355 -22.18 -4.51 5.77
C LEU A 355 -23.33 -5.27 6.42
N SER A 356 -24.33 -4.58 6.99
CA SER A 356 -25.56 -5.21 7.50
C SER A 356 -26.23 -6.07 6.44
N LEU A 357 -26.44 -5.53 5.24
CA LEU A 357 -27.05 -6.27 4.14
C LEU A 357 -26.23 -7.51 3.78
N TRP A 358 -24.90 -7.34 3.65
CA TRP A 358 -24.01 -8.41 3.24
C TRP A 358 -23.96 -9.55 4.26
N ILE A 359 -23.91 -9.23 5.55
CA ILE A 359 -24.01 -10.17 6.67
C ILE A 359 -25.31 -10.96 6.55
N ASN A 360 -26.45 -10.27 6.43
CA ASN A 360 -27.76 -10.92 6.35
C ASN A 360 -27.86 -11.89 5.16
N ILE A 361 -27.37 -11.50 3.98
CA ILE A 361 -27.38 -12.36 2.79
C ILE A 361 -26.48 -13.58 3.01
N ARG A 362 -25.27 -13.40 3.55
CA ARG A 362 -24.34 -14.49 3.84
C ARG A 362 -24.90 -15.46 4.88
N GLU A 363 -25.54 -14.96 5.92
CA GLU A 363 -26.19 -15.80 6.94
C GLU A 363 -27.36 -16.61 6.37
N GLN A 364 -28.15 -16.05 5.45
CA GLN A 364 -29.21 -16.78 4.76
C GLN A 364 -28.64 -17.90 3.89
N ASN A 365 -27.57 -17.63 3.14
CA ASN A 365 -26.92 -18.62 2.29
C ASN A 365 -26.21 -19.74 3.06
N LEU A 366 -25.88 -19.55 4.35
CA LEU A 366 -25.33 -20.61 5.21
C LEU A 366 -26.41 -21.51 5.82
N ARG A 367 -27.68 -21.09 5.81
CA ARG A 367 -28.81 -21.86 6.36
C ARG A 367 -29.50 -22.72 5.30
N ASN A 368 -29.34 -22.36 4.02
CA ASN A 368 -29.76 -23.15 2.86
C ASN A 368 -28.61 -24.03 2.41
#